data_AF-A0A9Q1K6R9-F1
#
_entry.id   AF-A0A9Q1K6R9-F1
#
_cell.length_a   1.000
_cell.length_b   1.000
_cell.length_c   1.000
_cell.angle_alpha   90.00
_cell.angle_beta   90.00
_cell.angle_gamma   90.00
#
_symmetry.space_group_name_H-M   'P 1'
#
loop_
_entity.id
_entity.type
_entity.pdbx_description
1 polymer ?
#
loop_
_entity_poly.entity_id
_entity_poly.type
_entity_poly.pdbx_seq_one_letter_code
_entity_poly.pdbx_strand_id
1 'polypeptide(L)'
;MREILHIQGGQCGNQIGAKFWEVVCAEHGVDDTGRYHGESDLQLERINVYYNEASCGFQVCHSLGGGTGSGMGTLLISKIREEYPDRMMMTFSVFPSPKVSDTVVEPYNATLSVHQLVENADECMVLDNEALYDICFRTLKLTTPSCKLYKPRIS
;
A
#
# COMPACT_ATOMS: atom_id res chain seq x y z
N MET A 1 16.10 14.82 -8.66
CA MET A 1 15.18 14.35 -7.61
C MET A 1 14.21 13.38 -8.24
N ARG A 2 13.83 12.31 -7.54
CA ARG A 2 12.82 11.35 -8.00
C ARG A 2 11.77 11.23 -6.90
N GLU A 3 10.52 11.52 -7.22
CA GLU A 3 9.42 11.59 -6.25
C GLU A 3 8.30 10.62 -6.63
N ILE A 4 7.57 10.15 -5.62
CA ILE A 4 6.53 9.13 -5.78
C ILE A 4 5.25 9.63 -5.12
N LEU A 5 4.15 9.71 -5.89
CA LEU A 5 2.83 9.99 -5.34
C LEU A 5 2.20 8.71 -4.79
N HIS A 6 1.91 8.67 -3.49
CA HIS A 6 1.25 7.53 -2.85
C HIS A 6 -0.27 7.75 -2.73
N ILE A 7 -1.05 6.88 -3.36
CA ILE A 7 -2.52 6.92 -3.42
C ILE A 7 -3.07 5.71 -2.66
N GLN A 8 -4.10 5.91 -1.83
CA GLN A 8 -4.71 4.84 -1.02
C GLN A 8 -6.18 4.67 -1.41
N GLY A 9 -6.58 3.41 -1.63
CA GLY A 9 -7.92 3.05 -2.07
C GLY A 9 -8.58 2.01 -1.15
N GLY A 10 -9.75 2.37 -0.60
CA GLY A 10 -10.57 1.49 0.21
C GLY A 10 -10.09 1.33 1.66
N GLN A 11 -10.89 0.62 2.47
CA GLN A 11 -10.63 0.48 3.91
C GLN A 11 -9.28 -0.19 4.19
N CYS A 12 -8.98 -1.29 3.50
CA CYS A 12 -7.72 -2.03 3.68
C CYS A 12 -6.52 -1.19 3.23
N GLY A 13 -6.61 -0.54 2.05
CA GLY A 13 -5.56 0.34 1.54
C GLY A 13 -5.25 1.49 2.50
N ASN A 14 -6.27 2.13 3.07
CA ASN A 14 -6.08 3.20 4.05
C ASN A 14 -5.44 2.73 5.35
N GLN A 15 -5.76 1.52 5.82
CA GLN A 15 -5.16 0.96 7.04
C GLN A 15 -3.68 0.64 6.85
N ILE A 16 -3.33 0.02 5.72
CA ILE A 16 -1.94 -0.29 5.37
C ILE A 16 -1.16 0.99 5.15
N GLY A 17 -1.73 1.93 4.38
CA GLY A 17 -1.10 3.20 4.08
C GLY A 17 -0.85 4.07 5.33
N ALA A 18 -1.78 4.12 6.27
CA ALA A 18 -1.57 4.81 7.54
C ALA A 18 -0.40 4.22 8.33
N LYS A 19 -0.27 2.89 8.35
CA LYS A 19 0.86 2.22 9.01
C LYS A 19 2.18 2.36 8.27
N PHE A 20 2.14 2.36 6.94
CA PHE A 20 3.31 2.64 6.13
C PHE A 20 3.89 4.02 6.46
N TRP A 21 3.05 5.07 6.48
CA TRP A 21 3.50 6.42 6.81
C TRP A 21 3.97 6.56 8.26
N GLU A 22 3.33 5.89 9.23
CA GLU A 22 3.79 5.88 10.63
C GLU A 22 5.22 5.31 10.75
N VAL A 23 5.52 4.22 10.04
CA VAL A 23 6.86 3.62 10.02
C VAL A 23 7.86 4.52 9.30
N VAL A 24 7.49 5.07 8.13
CA VAL A 24 8.36 5.97 7.37
C VAL A 24 8.70 7.23 8.19
N CYS A 25 7.71 7.85 8.84
CA CYS A 25 7.94 9.00 9.71
C CYS A 25 8.88 8.65 10.87
N ALA A 26 8.67 7.51 11.54
CA ALA A 26 9.53 7.05 12.62
C ALA A 26 10.98 6.78 12.15
N GLU A 27 11.16 6.12 11.01
CA GLU A 27 12.48 5.84 10.42
C GLU A 27 13.24 7.13 10.05
N HIS A 28 12.51 8.15 9.62
CA HIS A 28 13.08 9.44 9.21
C HIS A 28 13.06 10.49 10.33
N GLY A 29 12.72 10.13 11.57
CA GLY A 29 12.75 11.03 12.71
C GLY A 29 11.76 12.21 12.61
N VAL A 30 10.63 12.02 11.93
CA VAL A 30 9.55 13.01 11.81
C VAL A 30 8.51 12.72 12.88
N ASP A 31 8.30 13.67 13.78
CA ASP A 31 7.28 13.56 14.83
C ASP A 31 5.87 13.71 14.26
N ASP A 32 4.86 13.25 15.02
CA ASP A 32 3.43 13.37 14.71
C ASP A 32 2.94 14.82 14.49
N THR A 33 3.77 15.82 14.85
CA THR A 33 3.53 17.24 14.62
C THR A 33 4.09 17.76 13.28
N GLY A 34 4.72 16.89 12.49
CA GLY A 34 5.39 17.22 11.23
C GLY A 34 6.74 17.92 11.42
N ARG A 35 7.33 17.88 12.61
CA ARG A 35 8.66 18.44 12.89
C ARG A 35 9.73 17.36 12.80
N TYR A 36 10.78 17.64 12.05
CA TYR A 36 11.95 16.78 11.94
C TYR A 36 12.83 16.93 13.19
N HIS A 37 13.05 15.83 13.89
CA HIS A 37 13.91 15.71 15.07
C HIS A 37 15.05 14.69 14.82
N GLY A 38 15.47 14.50 13.58
CA GLY A 38 16.55 13.55 13.25
C GLY A 38 17.96 14.10 13.52
N GLU A 39 18.87 13.22 13.94
CA GLU A 39 20.27 13.52 14.26
C GLU A 39 21.24 13.29 13.07
N SER A 40 20.75 12.82 11.91
CA SER A 40 21.58 12.39 10.77
C SER A 40 21.14 13.02 9.44
N ASP A 41 22.07 13.63 8.70
CA ASP A 41 21.81 14.27 7.40
C ASP A 41 21.26 13.30 6.32
N LEU A 42 21.52 11.99 6.47
CA LEU A 42 21.03 10.94 5.57
C LEU A 42 19.50 10.72 5.65
N GLN A 43 18.87 11.07 6.79
CA GLN A 43 17.41 10.98 6.95
C GLN A 43 16.70 12.13 6.23
N LEU A 44 17.31 13.32 6.19
CA LEU A 44 16.81 14.49 5.45
C LEU A 44 16.83 14.30 3.94
N GLU A 45 17.86 13.64 3.38
CA GLU A 45 17.95 13.39 1.94
C GLU A 45 16.83 12.48 1.40
N ARG A 46 16.39 11.50 2.21
CA ARG A 46 15.34 10.53 1.81
C ARG A 46 13.92 11.06 1.98
N ILE A 47 13.70 12.00 2.90
CA ILE A 47 12.40 12.69 3.07
C ILE A 47 11.93 13.36 1.78
N ASN A 48 12.85 13.96 1.02
CA ASN A 48 12.52 14.66 -0.22
C ASN A 48 11.94 13.74 -1.31
N VAL A 49 12.10 12.42 -1.21
CA VAL A 49 11.49 11.45 -2.13
C VAL A 49 9.97 11.36 -1.95
N TYR A 50 9.48 11.67 -0.73
CA TYR A 50 8.09 11.48 -0.33
C TYR A 50 7.30 12.79 -0.20
N TYR A 51 7.97 13.93 -0.02
CA TYR A 51 7.33 15.21 0.35
C TYR A 51 7.47 16.36 -0.66
N ASN A 52 8.08 16.16 -1.84
CA ASN A 52 8.14 17.14 -2.94
C ASN A 52 7.36 16.68 -4.20
N GLU A 53 7.03 17.62 -5.10
CA GLU A 53 6.10 17.47 -6.24
C GLU A 53 6.45 16.30 -7.19
N ALA A 54 5.60 15.27 -7.22
CA ALA A 54 5.78 13.99 -7.92
C ALA A 54 6.17 14.07 -9.41
N SER A 55 7.45 13.81 -9.72
CA SER A 55 7.95 13.71 -11.11
C SER A 55 8.26 12.30 -11.61
N CYS A 56 8.25 11.23 -10.79
CA CYS A 56 8.81 9.93 -11.20
C CYS A 56 7.85 8.72 -11.20
N GLY A 57 6.73 8.74 -10.46
CA GLY A 57 5.77 7.64 -10.55
C GLY A 57 4.63 7.69 -9.54
N PHE A 58 3.67 6.80 -9.72
CA PHE A 58 2.52 6.62 -8.85
C PHE A 58 2.61 5.28 -8.12
N GLN A 59 2.35 5.31 -6.82
CA GLN A 59 2.22 4.13 -5.98
C GLN A 59 0.77 4.05 -5.48
N VAL A 60 0.02 3.00 -5.84
CA VAL A 60 -1.37 2.83 -5.42
C VAL A 60 -1.49 1.64 -4.46
N CYS A 61 -2.03 1.86 -3.26
CA CYS A 61 -2.30 0.80 -2.29
C CYS A 61 -3.81 0.53 -2.20
N HIS A 62 -4.23 -0.70 -2.54
CA HIS A 62 -5.64 -1.08 -2.56
C HIS A 62 -5.85 -2.58 -2.30
N SER A 63 -7.09 -2.97 -1.99
CA SER A 63 -7.48 -4.38 -1.85
C SER A 63 -8.28 -4.86 -3.04
N LEU A 64 -8.00 -6.08 -3.51
CA LEU A 64 -8.74 -6.68 -4.62
C LEU A 64 -10.06 -7.33 -4.20
N GLY A 65 -10.18 -7.74 -2.93
CA GLY A 65 -11.40 -8.36 -2.41
C GLY A 65 -12.54 -7.36 -2.18
N GLY A 66 -12.22 -6.15 -1.69
CA GLY A 66 -13.23 -5.16 -1.31
C GLY A 66 -13.72 -4.32 -2.50
N GLY A 67 -15.05 -4.13 -2.63
CA GLY A 67 -15.66 -3.46 -3.78
C GLY A 67 -15.14 -2.04 -4.12
N THR A 68 -14.82 -1.24 -3.11
CA THR A 68 -14.24 0.10 -3.33
C THR A 68 -12.77 0.03 -3.74
N GLY A 69 -11.99 -0.84 -3.09
CA GLY A 69 -10.56 -1.00 -3.40
C GLY A 69 -10.33 -1.57 -4.79
N SER A 70 -11.16 -2.55 -5.19
CA SER A 70 -11.18 -3.09 -6.54
C SER A 70 -11.69 -2.05 -7.53
N GLY A 71 -12.99 -1.74 -7.50
CA GLY A 71 -13.65 -0.98 -8.56
C GLY A 71 -13.16 0.47 -8.70
N MET A 72 -13.14 1.24 -7.59
CA MET A 72 -12.68 2.63 -7.64
C MET A 72 -11.16 2.70 -7.84
N GLY A 73 -10.40 1.81 -7.19
CA GLY A 73 -8.94 1.77 -7.33
C GLY A 73 -8.49 1.50 -8.76
N THR A 74 -9.08 0.50 -9.44
CA THR A 74 -8.73 0.18 -10.83
C THR A 74 -9.18 1.25 -11.81
N LEU A 75 -10.33 1.90 -11.57
CA LEU A 75 -10.77 3.02 -12.41
C LEU A 75 -9.81 4.20 -12.31
N LEU A 76 -9.36 4.53 -11.10
CA LEU A 76 -8.40 5.60 -10.87
C LEU A 76 -7.06 5.30 -11.55
N ILE A 77 -6.57 4.07 -11.44
CA ILE A 77 -5.37 3.59 -12.13
C ILE A 77 -5.51 3.76 -13.64
N SER A 78 -6.62 3.32 -14.23
CA SER A 78 -6.87 3.49 -15.67
C SER A 78 -6.87 4.96 -16.08
N LYS A 79 -7.51 5.85 -15.30
CA LYS A 79 -7.51 7.29 -15.58
C LYS A 79 -6.15 7.96 -15.44
N ILE A 80 -5.35 7.56 -14.45
CA ILE A 80 -3.98 8.06 -14.31
C ILE A 80 -3.12 7.58 -15.49
N ARG A 81 -3.31 6.34 -15.95
CA ARG A 81 -2.57 5.81 -17.10
C ARG A 81 -2.96 6.50 -18.42
N GLU A 82 -4.23 6.89 -18.57
CA GLU A 82 -4.70 7.70 -19.70
C GLU A 82 -4.04 9.09 -19.73
N GLU A 83 -4.00 9.80 -18.60
CA GLU A 83 -3.45 11.17 -18.51
C GLU A 83 -1.91 11.20 -18.48
N TYR A 84 -1.28 10.19 -17.89
CA TYR A 84 0.17 10.14 -17.66
C TYR A 84 0.78 8.79 -18.10
N PRO A 85 0.80 8.48 -19.42
CA PRO A 85 1.26 7.20 -19.94
C PRO A 85 2.75 6.92 -19.71
N ASP A 86 3.58 7.97 -19.68
CA ASP A 86 5.04 7.86 -19.55
C ASP A 86 5.51 7.69 -18.09
N ARG A 87 4.58 7.60 -17.14
CA ARG A 87 4.89 7.50 -15.70
C ARG A 87 4.79 6.05 -15.25
N MET A 88 5.77 5.60 -14.47
CA MET A 88 5.73 4.27 -13.87
C MET A 88 4.61 4.16 -12.85
N MET A 89 3.81 3.11 -12.98
CA MET A 89 2.72 2.80 -12.08
C MET A 89 3.02 1.53 -11.30
N MET A 90 3.19 1.70 -9.99
CA MET A 90 3.39 0.61 -9.04
C MET A 90 2.14 0.44 -8.19
N THR A 91 1.72 -0.80 -7.97
CA THR A 91 0.53 -1.12 -7.19
C THR A 91 0.86 -2.07 -6.06
N PHE A 92 0.28 -1.83 -4.89
CA PHE A 92 0.29 -2.72 -3.73
C PHE A 92 -1.11 -3.28 -3.60
N SER A 93 -1.28 -4.52 -4.07
CA SER A 93 -2.58 -5.17 -4.19
C SER A 93 -2.68 -6.28 -3.17
N VAL A 94 -3.63 -6.12 -2.25
CA VAL A 94 -3.92 -7.15 -1.24
C VAL A 94 -4.87 -8.17 -1.84
N PHE A 95 -4.40 -9.42 -1.92
CA PHE A 95 -5.17 -10.53 -2.42
C PHE A 95 -6.12 -11.07 -1.34
N PRO A 96 -7.37 -11.40 -1.72
CA PRO A 96 -8.30 -12.03 -0.81
C PRO A 96 -7.85 -13.45 -0.44
N SER A 97 -8.13 -13.86 0.80
CA SER A 97 -7.97 -15.26 1.23
C SER A 97 -9.26 -15.72 1.92
N PRO A 98 -9.78 -16.91 1.57
CA PRO A 98 -11.00 -17.47 2.15
C PRO A 98 -10.84 -17.84 3.64
N LYS A 99 -9.62 -17.83 4.18
CA LYS A 99 -9.37 -18.07 5.61
C LYS A 99 -9.51 -16.81 6.46
N VAL A 100 -9.37 -15.64 5.84
CA VAL A 100 -9.28 -14.34 6.52
C VAL A 100 -10.52 -13.48 6.25
N SER A 101 -11.28 -13.77 5.20
CA SER A 101 -12.49 -13.03 4.83
C SER A 101 -13.68 -13.93 4.51
N ASP A 102 -14.86 -13.54 4.99
CA ASP A 102 -16.14 -14.23 4.78
C ASP A 102 -16.90 -13.74 3.52
N THR A 103 -16.26 -12.90 2.70
CA THR A 103 -16.94 -12.27 1.56
C THR A 103 -16.92 -13.18 0.33
N VAL A 104 -18.09 -13.74 -0.03
CA VAL A 104 -18.23 -14.67 -1.16
C VAL A 104 -17.96 -14.06 -2.55
N VAL A 105 -17.99 -12.73 -2.66
CA VAL A 105 -17.79 -12.01 -3.93
C VAL A 105 -16.34 -11.61 -4.21
N GLU A 106 -15.42 -11.90 -3.29
CA GLU A 106 -14.01 -11.54 -3.45
C GLU A 106 -13.35 -12.13 -4.69
N PRO A 107 -13.60 -13.41 -5.07
CA PRO A 107 -13.00 -13.97 -6.29
C PRO A 107 -13.44 -13.22 -7.55
N TYR A 108 -14.70 -12.77 -7.61
CA TYR A 108 -15.22 -11.99 -8.74
C TYR A 108 -14.54 -10.62 -8.80
N ASN A 109 -14.47 -9.92 -7.66
CA ASN A 109 -13.81 -8.63 -7.58
C ASN A 109 -12.32 -8.72 -7.95
N ALA A 110 -11.62 -9.73 -7.44
CA ALA A 110 -10.22 -9.94 -7.75
C ALA A 110 -9.99 -10.24 -9.23
N THR A 111 -10.78 -11.12 -9.83
CA THR A 111 -10.65 -11.47 -11.26
C THR A 111 -10.84 -10.25 -12.16
N LEU A 112 -11.88 -9.45 -11.90
CA LEU A 112 -12.14 -8.22 -12.67
C LEU A 112 -11.06 -7.15 -12.44
N SER A 113 -10.55 -7.05 -11.22
CA SER A 113 -9.53 -6.05 -10.90
C SER A 113 -8.17 -6.40 -11.48
N VAL A 114 -7.79 -7.68 -11.44
CA VAL A 114 -6.52 -8.16 -11.99
C VAL A 114 -6.46 -7.91 -13.49
N HIS A 115 -7.56 -8.08 -14.21
CA HIS A 115 -7.62 -7.75 -15.63
C HIS A 115 -7.22 -6.28 -15.90
N GLN A 116 -7.77 -5.34 -15.13
CA GLN A 116 -7.44 -3.92 -15.26
C GLN A 116 -6.01 -3.60 -14.80
N LEU A 117 -5.50 -4.30 -13.78
CA LEU A 117 -4.13 -4.12 -13.29
C LEU A 117 -3.09 -4.61 -14.29
N VAL A 118 -3.33 -5.75 -14.95
CA VAL A 118 -2.41 -6.30 -15.95
C VAL A 118 -2.23 -5.36 -17.14
N GLU A 119 -3.26 -4.58 -17.48
CA GLU A 119 -3.21 -3.64 -18.60
C GLU A 119 -2.59 -2.28 -18.24
N ASN A 120 -2.79 -1.81 -17.01
CA ASN A 120 -2.48 -0.43 -16.63
C ASN A 120 -1.29 -0.30 -15.64
N ALA A 121 -0.99 -1.32 -14.85
CA ALA A 121 0.10 -1.29 -13.87
C ALA A 121 1.38 -1.87 -14.48
N ASP A 122 2.50 -1.15 -14.32
CA ASP A 122 3.82 -1.62 -14.76
C ASP A 122 4.41 -2.63 -13.76
N GLU A 123 4.10 -2.46 -12.47
CA GLU A 123 4.50 -3.37 -11.39
C GLU A 123 3.37 -3.57 -10.36
N CYS A 124 3.15 -4.82 -9.95
CA CYS A 124 2.15 -5.19 -8.96
C CYS A 124 2.77 -6.05 -7.85
N MET A 125 2.88 -5.45 -6.66
CA MET A 125 3.26 -6.14 -5.43
C MET A 125 2.05 -6.82 -4.82
N VAL A 126 2.07 -8.14 -4.88
CA VAL A 126 1.00 -9.00 -4.38
C VAL A 126 1.21 -9.27 -2.90
N LEU A 127 0.28 -8.79 -2.08
CA LEU A 127 0.26 -9.06 -0.64
C LEU A 127 -0.82 -10.09 -0.32
N ASP A 128 -0.39 -11.28 0.09
CA ASP A 128 -1.31 -12.34 0.53
C ASP A 128 -1.61 -12.19 2.03
N ASN A 129 -2.87 -11.92 2.35
CA ASN A 129 -3.35 -11.82 3.72
C ASN A 129 -3.13 -13.11 4.52
N GLU A 130 -3.18 -14.27 3.88
CA GLU A 130 -2.96 -15.56 4.55
C GLU A 130 -1.50 -15.72 4.96
N ALA A 131 -0.57 -15.48 4.04
CA ALA A 131 0.86 -15.53 4.33
C ALA A 131 1.25 -14.51 5.41
N LEU A 132 0.67 -13.32 5.34
CA LEU A 132 0.87 -12.28 6.36
C LEU A 132 0.32 -12.69 7.74
N TYR A 133 -0.87 -13.29 7.78
CA TYR A 133 -1.45 -13.84 9.01
C TYR A 133 -0.55 -14.95 9.59
N ASP A 134 -0.07 -15.86 8.74
CA ASP A 134 0.80 -16.96 9.13
C ASP A 134 2.14 -16.47 9.69
N ILE A 135 2.74 -15.42 9.12
CA ILE A 135 3.96 -14.78 9.66
C ILE A 135 3.67 -14.17 11.04
N CYS A 136 2.54 -13.46 11.19
CA CYS A 136 2.15 -12.86 12.47
C CYS A 136 1.93 -13.92 13.56
N PHE A 137 1.32 -15.04 13.20
CA PHE A 137 1.00 -16.10 14.16
C PHE A 137 2.23 -16.98 14.48
N ARG A 138 2.97 -17.42 13.47
CA ARG A 138 4.08 -18.38 13.64
C ARG A 138 5.38 -17.71 14.06
N THR A 139 5.73 -16.60 13.43
CA THR A 139 7.02 -15.91 13.67
C THR A 139 6.90 -14.91 14.82
N LEU A 140 5.85 -14.08 14.81
CA LEU A 140 5.66 -13.03 15.82
C LEU A 140 4.88 -13.49 17.06
N LYS A 141 4.35 -14.73 17.07
CA LYS A 141 3.62 -15.35 18.19
C LYS A 141 2.46 -14.50 18.72
N LEU A 142 1.81 -13.75 17.84
CA LEU A 142 0.66 -12.92 18.22
C LEU A 142 -0.59 -13.82 18.29
N THR A 143 -1.22 -13.87 19.46
CA THR A 143 -2.40 -14.73 19.74
C THR A 143 -3.67 -14.29 19.02
N THR A 144 -3.77 -13.02 18.61
CA THR A 144 -4.86 -12.50 17.77
C THR A 144 -4.32 -11.40 16.85
N PRO A 145 -3.88 -11.75 15.62
CA PRO A 145 -3.56 -10.73 14.62
C PRO A 145 -4.87 -10.07 14.17
N SER A 146 -5.14 -8.85 14.67
CA SER A 146 -6.22 -8.01 14.13
C SER A 146 -5.67 -7.18 12.98
N CYS A 147 -6.50 -6.76 12.00
CA CYS A 147 -6.06 -5.86 10.93
C CYS A 147 -5.43 -4.54 11.44
N LYS A 148 -5.68 -4.17 12.70
CA LYS A 148 -5.03 -3.01 13.37
C LYS A 148 -3.60 -3.29 13.84
N LEU A 149 -3.16 -4.54 13.82
CA LEU A 149 -1.93 -5.04 14.44
C LEU A 149 -0.85 -5.46 13.42
N TYR A 150 -0.91 -4.94 12.19
CA TYR A 150 0.24 -4.91 11.29
C TYR A 150 1.31 -3.93 11.80
N LYS A 151 1.81 -4.19 13.02
CA LYS A 151 3.06 -3.64 13.56
C LYS A 151 4.15 -4.66 13.24
N PRO A 152 4.94 -4.50 12.17
CA PRO A 152 6.24 -5.16 12.15
C PRO A 152 7.11 -4.45 13.18
N ARG A 153 7.46 -5.17 14.25
CA ARG A 153 8.59 -4.81 15.10
C ARG A 153 9.84 -5.06 14.25
N ILE A 154 10.24 -4.06 13.47
CA ILE A 154 11.58 -4.01 12.90
C ILE A 154 12.42 -3.34 13.98
N SER A 155 13.02 -4.16 14.83
CA SER A 155 14.10 -3.81 15.75
C SER A 155 15.35 -4.53 15.31
#